data_AF-A0A8T5MXK1-F1
#
_entry.id   AF-A0A8T5MXK1-F1
#
_cell.length_a   1.000
_cell.length_b   1.000
_cell.length_c   1.000
_cell.angle_alpha   90.00
_cell.angle_beta   90.00
_cell.angle_gamma   90.00
#
_symmetry.space_group_name_H-M   'P 1'
#
loop_
_entity.id
_entity.type
_entity.pdbx_description
1 polymer ?
#
loop_
_entity_poly.entity_id
_entity_poly.type
_entity_poly.pdbx_seq_one_letter_code
_entity_poly.pdbx_strand_id
1 'polypeptide(L)' 'MQEGTNMKPLISVLIPVYKESKLLSAMLYKLISQDAQKEIFVIIDEPSEESIKISKSFKDDVRFILN' A
#
# COMPACT_ATOMS: atom_id res chain seq x y z
N MET A 1 -21.18 -25.48 6.51
CA MET A 1 -20.70 -24.57 5.44
C MET A 1 -20.17 -23.35 6.16
N GLN A 2 -18.86 -23.11 6.16
CA GLN A 2 -18.30 -21.91 6.81
C GLN A 2 -18.41 -20.76 5.80
N GLU A 3 -19.25 -19.78 6.09
CA GLU A 3 -19.22 -18.49 5.41
C GLU A 3 -17.88 -17.82 5.76
N GLY A 4 -16.96 -17.78 4.79
CA GLY A 4 -15.75 -16.98 4.92
C GLY A 4 -16.17 -15.51 5.04
N THR A 5 -16.04 -14.93 6.23
CA THR A 5 -16.34 -13.53 6.48
C THR A 5 -15.38 -12.69 5.63
N ASN A 6 -15.87 -12.19 4.49
CA ASN A 6 -15.19 -11.15 3.73
C ASN A 6 -15.29 -9.86 4.55
N MET A 7 -14.42 -9.71 5.56
CA MET A 7 -14.38 -8.52 6.39
C MET A 7 -14.00 -7.35 5.50
N LYS A 8 -15.01 -6.55 5.13
CA LYS A 8 -14.79 -5.32 4.38
C LYS A 8 -13.85 -4.42 5.18
N PRO A 9 -12.82 -3.81 4.55
CA PRO A 9 -11.96 -2.86 5.23
C PRO A 9 -12.81 -1.70 5.76
N LEU A 10 -12.53 -1.29 6.99
CA LEU A 10 -13.20 -0.15 7.62
C LEU A 10 -12.60 1.17 7.14
N ILE A 11 -11.30 1.15 6.79
CA ILE A 11 -10.51 2.32 6.44
C ILE A 11 -9.80 2.07 5.11
N SER A 12 -9.96 2.99 4.16
CA SER A 12 -9.17 2.99 2.93
C SER A 12 -8.15 4.13 3.01
N VAL A 13 -6.87 3.80 2.92
CA VAL A 13 -5.77 4.77 2.94
C VAL A 13 -5.28 4.99 1.52
N LEU A 14 -5.35 6.23 1.04
CA LEU A 14 -4.84 6.61 -0.28
C LEU A 14 -3.60 7.48 -0.13
N ILE A 15 -2.52 7.08 -0.81
CA ILE A 15 -1.20 7.71 -0.71
C ILE A 15 -0.73 8.07 -2.12
N PRO A 16 -0.88 9.33 -2.56
CA PRO A 16 -0.28 9.79 -3.80
C PRO A 16 1.23 10.02 -3.62
N VAL A 17 2.01 9.60 -4.60
CA VAL A 17 3.46 9.78 -4.66
C VAL A 17 3.83 10.22 -6.08
N TYR A 18 4.73 11.19 -6.20
CA TYR A 18 5.32 11.58 -7.47
C TYR A 18 6.76 11.09 -7.53
N LYS A 19 7.12 10.36 -8.60
CA LYS A 19 8.39 9.67 -8.84
C LYS A 19 8.77 8.62 -7.80
N GLU A 20 9.20 9.10 -6.63
CA GLU A 20 9.69 8.29 -5.52
C GLU A 20 9.60 9.06 -4.21
N SER A 21 9.60 8.34 -3.10
CA SER A 21 9.69 8.95 -1.77
C SER A 21 10.57 8.08 -0.87
N LYS A 22 11.64 8.70 -0.36
CA LYS A 22 12.58 8.06 0.58
C LYS A 22 11.92 7.61 1.88
N LEU A 23 10.75 8.17 2.20
CA LEU A 23 9.99 7.85 3.42
C LEU A 23 8.88 6.81 3.17
N LEU A 24 8.58 6.48 1.91
CA LEU A 24 7.46 5.61 1.55
C LEU A 24 7.56 4.26 2.25
N SER A 25 8.69 3.58 2.13
CA SER A 25 8.90 2.26 2.74
C SER A 25 8.72 2.28 4.26
N ALA A 26 9.36 3.24 4.95
CA ALA A 26 9.29 3.34 6.40
C ALA A 26 7.87 3.66 6.89
N MET A 27 7.13 4.48 6.15
CA MET A 27 5.74 4.80 6.43
C MET A 27 4.83 3.58 6.19
N LEU A 28 5.01 2.84 5.08
CA LEU A 28 4.24 1.65 4.78
C LEU A 28 4.43 0.57 5.85
N TYR A 29 5.67 0.31 6.29
CA TYR A 29 5.93 -0.61 7.40
C TYR A 29 5.12 -0.26 8.65
N LYS A 30 5.13 1.02 9.05
CA LYS A 30 4.37 1.49 10.21
C LYS A 30 2.86 1.38 10.01
N LEU A 31 2.37 1.62 8.80
CA LEU A 31 0.95 1.61 8.49
C LEU A 31 0.39 0.18 8.46
N ILE A 32 1.14 -0.75 7.88
CA ILE A 32 0.81 -2.19 7.84
C ILE A 32 0.81 -2.77 9.26
N SER A 33 1.77 -2.37 10.11
CA SER A 33 1.91 -2.93 11.46
C SER A 33 0.84 -2.50 12.47
N GLN A 34 0.01 -1.50 12.17
CA GLN A 34 -1.02 -1.08 13.14
C GLN A 34 -2.22 -2.02 13.07
N ASP A 35 -2.68 -2.45 14.24
CA ASP A 35 -3.88 -3.26 14.42
C ASP A 35 -5.15 -2.47 14.06
N ALA A 36 -5.51 -2.47 12.78
CA ALA A 36 -6.73 -1.88 12.26
C ALA A 36 -7.09 -2.52 10.91
N GLN A 37 -8.39 -2.74 10.68
CA GLN A 37 -8.92 -3.28 9.44
C GLN A 37 -8.86 -2.22 8.33
N LYS A 38 -7.84 -2.30 7.48
CA LYS A 38 -7.59 -1.28 6.46
C LYS A 38 -7.16 -1.90 5.13
N GLU A 39 -7.38 -1.14 4.07
CA GLU A 39 -6.75 -1.34 2.76
C GLU A 39 -5.90 -0.12 2.41
N ILE A 40 -4.78 -0.36 1.73
CA ILE A 40 -3.81 0.69 1.40
C ILE A 40 -3.63 0.72 -0.10
N PHE A 41 -3.84 1.90 -0.68
CA PHE A 41 -3.56 2.19 -2.08
C PHE A 41 -2.44 3.24 -2.17
N VAL A 42 -1.41 2.91 -2.94
CA VAL A 42 -0.34 3.85 -3.26
C VAL A 42 -0.39 4.11 -4.75
N ILE A 43 -0.64 5.36 -5.14
CA ILE A 43 -0.60 5.79 -6.53
C ILE A 43 0.73 6.48 -6.77
N ILE A 44 1.54 5.94 -7.68
CA ILE A 44 2.84 6.52 -8.03
C ILE A 44 2.74 7.03 -9.46
N ASP A 45 2.88 8.35 -9.61
CA ASP A 45 2.96 9.04 -10.89
C ASP A 45 4.43 9.20 -11.31
N GLU A 46 4.76 8.92 -12.58
CA GLU A 46 6.14 8.88 -13.10
C GLU A 46 7.09 7.95 -12.31
N PRO A 47 6.75 6.67 -12.08
CA PRO A 47 7.51 5.78 -11.20
C PRO A 47 8.99 5.66 -11.60
N SER A 48 9.88 5.84 -10.62
CA SER A 48 11.31 5.52 -10.77
C SER A 48 11.61 4.04 -10.56
N GLU A 49 12.82 3.60 -10.88
CA GLU A 49 13.27 2.23 -10.57
C GLU A 49 13.19 1.93 -9.05
N GLU A 50 13.48 2.93 -8.21
CA GLU A 50 13.39 2.79 -6.75
C GLU A 50 11.95 2.56 -6.31
N SER A 51 11.00 3.36 -6.82
CA SER A 51 9.60 3.24 -6.42
C SER A 51 8.93 1.97 -6.96
N ILE A 52 9.36 1.47 -8.13
CA ILE A 52 9.00 0.13 -8.64
C ILE A 52 9.56 -0.98 -7.75
N LYS A 53 10.78 -0.84 -7.24
CA LYS A 53 11.36 -1.82 -6.32
C LYS A 53 10.56 -1.86 -5.01
N ILE A 54 10.21 -0.70 -4.47
CA ILE A 54 9.37 -0.58 -3.28
C ILE A 54 8.01 -1.25 -3.52
N SER A 55 7.34 -0.96 -4.63
CA SER A 55 6.01 -1.55 -4.90
C SER A 55 6.03 -3.08 -4.93
N LYS A 56 7.08 -3.68 -5.49
CA LYS A 56 7.28 -5.14 -5.49
C LYS A 56 7.51 -5.71 -4.10
N SER A 57 8.19 -4.98 -3.20
CA SER A 57 8.47 -5.41 -1.82
C SER A 57 7.23 -5.42 -0.92
N PHE A 58 6.17 -4.67 -1.25
CA PHE A 58 4.96 -4.55 -0.44
C PHE A 58 3.69 -5.08 -1.13
N LYS A 59 3.83 -5.77 -2.26
CA LYS A 59 2.71 -6.19 -3.13
C LYS A 59 1.63 -7.04 -2.44
N ASP A 60 2.00 -7.76 -1.39
CA ASP A 60 1.10 -8.70 -0.69
C ASP A 60 0.22 -7.96 0.34
N ASP A 61 0.64 -6.77 0.80
CA ASP A 61 -0.05 -5.98 1.82
C ASP A 61 -0.66 -4.67 1.26
N VAL A 62 -0.12 -4.16 0.16
CA VAL A 62 -0.44 -2.83 -0.38
C VAL A 62 -0.71 -2.90 -1.87
N ARG A 63 -1.77 -2.21 -2.31
CA ARG A 63 -2.15 -2.11 -3.71
C ARG A 63 -1.48 -0.90 -4.35
N PHE A 64 -0.56 -1.16 -5.28
CA PHE A 64 0.10 -0.08 -6.03
C PHE A 64 -0.58 0.14 -7.38
N ILE A 65 -0.78 1.41 -7.73
CA ILE A 65 -1.21 1.88 -9.04
C ILE A 65 -0.06 2.73 -9.58
N LEU A 66 0.57 2.28 -10.66
CA LEU A 66 1.71 2.96 -11.28
C LEU A 66 1.21 3.58 -12.59
N ASN A 67 1.32 4.91 -12.73
CA ASN A 67 0.87 5.67 -13.89
C ASN A 67 2.05 6.23 -14.70
#